data_AF-A0A382AQP8-F1
#
_entry.id   AF-A0A382AQP8-F1
#
_cell.length_a   1.000
_cell.length_b   1.000
_cell.length_c   1.000
_cell.angle_alpha   90.00
_cell.angle_beta   90.00
_cell.angle_gamma   90.00
#
_symmetry.space_group_name_H-M   'P 1'
#
loop_
_entity.id
_entity.type
_entity.pdbx_description
1 polymer ?
#
loop_
_entity_poly.entity_id
_entity_poly.type
_entity_poly.pdbx_seq_one_letter_code
_entity_poly.pdbx_strand_id
1 'polypeptide(L)' 'MDKAFKTVTAFVDDVTGLLKGLVVLGIVVGILFDDYFGVIAAIGELMSKFGDAGFAGLLALMLIVFWYNKN' A
#
# COMPACT_ATOMS: atom_id res chain seq x y z
N MET A 1 -22.82 -17.64 -9.06
CA MET A 1 -21.51 -16.99 -9.28
C MET A 1 -21.05 -16.27 -8.01
N ASP A 2 -21.95 -15.62 -7.29
CA ASP A 2 -21.66 -14.89 -6.03
C ASP A 2 -20.99 -15.72 -4.93
N LYS A 3 -21.35 -17.00 -4.77
CA LYS A 3 -20.70 -17.87 -3.77
C LYS A 3 -19.22 -18.11 -4.08
N ALA A 4 -18.86 -18.29 -5.36
CA ALA A 4 -17.47 -18.51 -5.75
C ALA A 4 -16.63 -17.25 -5.50
N PHE A 5 -17.13 -16.08 -5.88
CA PHE A 5 -16.48 -14.81 -5.57
C PHE A 5 -16.36 -14.57 -4.06
N LYS A 6 -17.42 -14.86 -3.29
CA LYS A 6 -17.40 -14.71 -1.83
C LYS A 6 -16.37 -15.61 -1.15
N THR A 7 -16.24 -16.86 -1.59
CA THR A 7 -15.22 -17.78 -1.06
C THR A 7 -13.81 -17.32 -1.40
N VAL A 8 -13.58 -16.83 -2.62
CA VAL A 8 -12.27 -16.30 -3.04
C VAL A 8 -11.93 -15.04 -2.25
N THR A 9 -12.86 -14.10 -2.09
CA THR A 9 -12.64 -12.89 -1.27
C THR A 9 -12.34 -13.26 0.18
N ALA A 10 -13.09 -14.18 0.79
CA ALA A 10 -12.83 -14.63 2.15
C ALA A 10 -11.43 -15.25 2.29
N PHE A 11 -11.01 -16.09 1.34
CA PHE A 11 -9.67 -16.66 1.34
C PHE A 11 -8.58 -15.59 1.20
N VAL A 12 -8.78 -14.62 0.31
CA VAL A 12 -7.85 -13.48 0.14
C VAL A 12 -7.77 -12.67 1.44
N ASP A 13 -8.91 -12.43 2.09
CA ASP A 13 -8.96 -11.68 3.35
C ASP A 13 -8.22 -12.42 4.47
N ASP A 14 -8.42 -13.73 4.59
CA ASP A 14 -7.74 -14.57 5.59
C ASP A 14 -6.22 -14.59 5.36
N VAL A 15 -5.78 -14.83 4.12
CA VAL A 15 -4.36 -14.81 3.75
C VAL A 15 -3.76 -13.42 4.00
N THR A 16 -4.46 -12.36 3.61
CA THR A 16 -4.02 -10.99 3.86
C THR A 16 -3.93 -10.70 5.36
N GLY A 17 -4.85 -11.22 6.16
CA GLY A 17 -4.82 -11.13 7.62
C GLY A 17 -3.56 -11.77 8.22
N LEU A 18 -3.21 -12.98 7.76
CA LEU A 18 -1.98 -13.66 8.18
C LEU A 18 -0.73 -12.85 7.78
N LEU A 19 -0.67 -12.38 6.54
CA LEU A 19 0.46 -11.58 6.05
C LEU A 19 0.61 -10.27 6.85
N LYS A 20 -0.50 -9.58 7.17
CA LYS A 20 -0.48 -8.40 8.05
C LYS A 20 0.09 -8.72 9.43
N GLY A 21 -0.29 -9.87 10.01
CA GLY A 21 0.27 -10.32 11.28
C GLY A 21 1.79 -10.52 11.23
N LEU A 22 2.29 -11.13 10.15
CA LEU A 22 3.73 -11.29 9.93
C LEU A 22 4.46 -9.95 9.75
N VAL A 23 3.84 -8.99 9.05
CA VAL A 23 4.40 -7.62 8.92
C VAL A 23 4.49 -6.94 10.28
N VAL A 24 3.45 -7.02 11.12
CA VAL A 24 3.46 -6.44 12.46
C VAL A 24 4.55 -7.09 13.33
N LEU A 25 4.69 -8.42 13.26
CA LEU A 25 5.78 -9.12 13.95
C LEU A 25 7.15 -8.65 13.45
N GLY A 26 7.30 -8.49 12.13
CA GLY A 26 8.52 -7.97 11.51
C GLY A 26 8.86 -6.54 11.98
N ILE A 27 7.86 -5.67 12.16
CA ILE A 27 8.06 -4.33 12.72
C ILE A 27 8.51 -4.40 14.18
N VAL A 28 7.85 -5.22 15.01
CA VAL A 28 8.22 -5.37 16.43
C VAL A 28 9.64 -5.91 16.58
N VAL A 29 10.00 -6.93 15.80
CA VAL A 29 11.38 -7.45 15.76
C VAL A 29 12.34 -6.38 15.23
N GLY A 30 11.96 -5.64 14.20
CA GLY A 30 12.80 -4.58 13.64
C GLY A 30 13.10 -3.46 14.64
N ILE A 31 12.15 -3.08 15.48
CA ILE A 31 12.39 -2.08 16.54
C ILE A 31 13.38 -2.61 17.59
N LEU A 32 13.33 -3.91 17.91
CA LEU A 32 14.17 -4.52 18.95
C LEU A 32 15.56 -4.94 18.46
N PHE A 33 15.71 -5.23 17.17
CA PHE A 33 16.90 -5.84 16.58
C PHE A 33 17.40 -5.09 15.32
N ASP A 34 17.25 -3.77 15.30
CA ASP A 34 17.78 -2.88 14.24
C ASP A 34 17.35 -3.28 12.81
N ASP A 35 16.03 -3.40 12.61
CA ASP A 35 15.37 -3.74 11.34
C ASP A 35 15.89 -5.03 10.66
N TYR A 36 16.11 -6.10 11.43
CA TYR A 36 16.64 -7.38 10.94
C TYR A 36 15.95 -7.97 9.68
N PHE A 37 14.63 -7.81 9.57
CA PHE A 37 13.85 -8.29 8.42
C PHE A 37 13.64 -7.22 7.33
N GLY A 38 14.15 -5.99 7.52
CA GLY A 38 14.06 -4.88 6.58
C GLY A 38 12.63 -4.36 6.35
N VAL A 39 11.70 -4.67 7.26
CA VAL A 39 10.27 -4.36 7.08
C VAL A 39 10.03 -2.87 7.23
N ILE A 40 10.77 -2.19 8.13
CA ILE A 40 10.61 -0.75 8.35
C ILE A 40 11.14 0.01 7.12
N ALA A 41 12.31 -0.37 6.62
CA ALA A 41 12.88 0.19 5.38
C ALA A 41 11.95 -0.04 4.17
N ALA A 42 11.40 -1.24 4.01
CA ALA A 42 10.48 -1.58 2.92
C ALA A 42 9.20 -0.74 2.96
N ILE A 43 8.64 -0.50 4.16
CA ILE A 43 7.49 0.40 4.32
C ILE A 43 7.89 1.84 3.94
N GLY A 44 9.08 2.30 4.33
CA GLY A 44 9.60 3.61 3.93
C GLY A 44 9.68 3.78 2.41
N GLU A 45 10.20 2.77 1.70
CA GLU A 45 10.28 2.79 0.24
C GLU A 45 8.88 2.78 -0.41
N LEU A 46 7.94 1.99 0.11
CA LEU A 46 6.56 1.98 -0.35
C LEU A 46 5.89 3.35 -0.17
N MET A 47 6.10 4.00 0.98
CA MET A 47 5.59 5.35 1.25
C MET A 47 6.20 6.40 0.33
N SER A 48 7.50 6.29 0.01
CA SER A 48 8.15 7.17 -0.97
C SER A 48 7.52 7.04 -2.35
N LYS A 49 7.36 5.80 -2.84
CA LYS A 49 6.75 5.53 -4.15
C LYS A 49 5.30 6.02 -4.20
N PHE A 50 4.55 5.83 -3.12
CA PHE A 50 3.19 6.34 -3.02
C PHE A 50 3.16 7.87 -3.04
N GLY A 51 4.10 8.52 -2.36
CA GLY A 51 4.28 9.98 -2.40
C GLY A 51 4.54 10.50 -3.81
N ASP A 52 5.51 9.91 -4.51
CA ASP A 52 5.89 10.32 -5.87
C ASP A 52 4.77 10.08 -6.88
N ALA A 53 4.17 8.88 -6.87
CA ALA A 53 3.07 8.53 -7.75
C ALA A 53 1.79 9.33 -7.42
N GLY A 54 1.53 9.58 -6.14
CA GLY A 54 0.42 10.41 -5.68
C GLY A 54 0.59 11.87 -6.12
N PHE A 55 1.79 12.42 -6.00
CA PHE A 55 2.10 13.76 -6.48
C PHE A 55 1.93 13.87 -8.00
N ALA A 56 2.43 12.89 -8.75
CA ALA A 56 2.22 12.82 -10.20
C ALA A 56 0.72 12.77 -10.58
N GLY A 57 -0.09 12.02 -9.82
CA GLY A 57 -1.54 11.98 -10.00
C GLY A 57 -2.20 13.34 -9.74
N LEU A 58 -1.83 14.03 -8.67
CA LEU A 58 -2.33 15.38 -8.37
C LEU A 58 -1.93 16.40 -9.44
N LEU A 59 -0.69 16.32 -9.94
CA LEU A 59 -0.23 17.15 -11.06
C LEU A 59 -1.05 16.90 -12.33
N ALA A 60 -1.31 15.63 -12.66
CA ALA A 60 -2.12 15.27 -13.83
C ALA A 60 -3.54 15.85 -13.71
N LEU A 61 -4.16 15.77 -12.53
CA LEU A 61 -5.48 16.36 -12.28
C LEU A 61 -5.46 17.88 -12.41
N MET A 62 -4.44 18.56 -11.86
CA MET A 62 -4.29 20.01 -12.00
C MET A 62 -4.19 20.44 -13.46
N LEU A 63 -3.44 19.70 -14.29
CA LEU A 63 -3.34 19.99 -15.72
C LEU A 63 -4.69 19.86 -16.44
N ILE A 64 -5.47 18.83 -16.11
CA ILE A 64 -6.82 18.63 -16.67
C ILE A 64 -7.73 19.81 -16.29
N VAL A 65 -7.72 20.23 -15.01
CA VAL A 65 -8.53 21.37 -14.53
C VAL A 65 -8.11 22.68 -15.20
N PHE A 66 -6.79 22.92 -15.34
CA PHE A 66 -6.29 24.14 -15.97
C PHE A 66 -6.64 24.21 -17.46
N TRP A 67 -6.61 23.06 -18.16
CA TRP A 67 -7.04 22.99 -19.55
C TRP A 67 -8.55 23.24 -19.70
N TYR A 68 -9.36 22.73 -18.77
CA TYR A 68 -10.80 23.00 -18.74
C TYR A 68 -11.13 24.49 -18.55
N ASN A 69 -10.42 25.18 -17.64
CA ASN A 69 -10.63 26.61 -17.38
C ASN A 69 -10.08 27.56 -18.46
N LYS A 70 -9.28 27.04 -19.42
CA LYS A 70 -8.71 27.84 -20.51
C LYS A 70 -9.67 27.98 -21.70
N ASN A 71 -10.69 27.11 -21.78
CA ASN A 71 -11.84 27.24 -22.68
C ASN A 71 -13.02 27.88 -21.93
#